data_AF-D5LB36-F1
#
_entry.id   AF-D5LB36-F1
#
_cell.length_a   1.000
_cell.length_b   1.000
_cell.length_c   1.000
_cell.angle_alpha   90.00
_cell.angle_beta   90.00
_cell.angle_gamma   90.00
#
_symmetry.space_group_name_H-M   'P 1'
#
loop_
_entity.id
_entity.type
_entity.pdbx_description
1 polymer ?
#
loop_
_entity_poly.entity_id
_entity_poly.type
_entity_poly.pdbx_seq_one_letter_code
_entity_poly.pdbx_strand_id
1 'polypeptide(L)'
;MGNICVGGSRMAHQVNSPDRVSNNSGDEGNVTSSQLLSVRHQLAESAGLPRDQHEFVSSQAPQSLRNRHNNLYSHTQRTLDMADMQHRFMTGASGINPGMLPRENVDDMRNAISDWSDMREALQHAMGIHADIPPSPERFVATINPSGSIRMSTLSPSPYRNWQ
;
A
#
# COMPACT_ATOMS: atom_id res chain seq x y z
N MET A 1 -24.76 -41.39 54.06
CA MET A 1 -23.90 -42.29 53.25
C MET A 1 -24.65 -42.60 51.96
N GLY A 2 -24.01 -42.37 50.81
CA GLY A 2 -24.57 -42.63 49.47
C GLY A 2 -23.83 -41.83 48.41
N ASN A 3 -22.68 -42.34 47.95
CA ASN A 3 -22.01 -41.90 46.72
C ASN A 3 -22.60 -42.62 45.51
N ILE A 4 -22.60 -41.98 44.34
CA ILE A 4 -22.04 -42.46 43.05
C ILE A 4 -22.32 -41.40 41.96
N CYS A 5 -21.30 -41.10 41.16
CA CYS A 5 -21.23 -40.15 40.05
C CYS A 5 -21.91 -40.66 38.76
N VAL A 6 -21.69 -39.94 37.64
CA VAL A 6 -22.06 -40.22 36.22
C VAL A 6 -23.38 -39.51 35.84
N GLY A 7 -23.38 -38.44 35.04
CA GLY A 7 -22.78 -38.31 33.72
C GLY A 7 -23.89 -38.47 32.67
N GLY A 8 -24.32 -37.40 32.01
CA GLY A 8 -25.42 -37.49 31.05
C GLY A 8 -25.81 -36.14 30.43
N SER A 9 -24.99 -35.69 29.48
CA SER A 9 -25.19 -34.53 28.62
C SER A 9 -26.61 -34.46 28.06
N ARG A 10 -27.34 -33.37 28.37
CA ARG A 10 -28.61 -33.06 27.72
C ARG A 10 -28.33 -32.31 26.42
N MET A 11 -28.32 -33.09 25.34
CA MET A 11 -28.62 -32.75 23.95
C MET A 11 -28.71 -31.25 23.63
N ALA A 12 -27.58 -30.66 23.25
CA ALA A 12 -27.60 -29.52 22.34
C ALA A 12 -27.91 -30.06 20.94
N HIS A 13 -28.98 -29.54 20.34
CA HIS A 13 -29.35 -29.78 18.95
C HIS A 13 -28.12 -29.52 18.06
N GLN A 14 -27.66 -30.55 17.34
CA GLN A 14 -26.63 -30.39 16.32
C GLN A 14 -27.19 -29.46 15.25
N VAL A 15 -26.69 -28.23 15.21
CA VAL A 15 -26.83 -27.37 14.03
C VAL A 15 -25.93 -27.97 12.95
N ASN A 16 -26.58 -28.65 12.01
CA ASN A 16 -25.97 -29.25 10.84
C ASN A 16 -25.31 -28.14 10.02
N SER A 17 -24.00 -27.95 10.17
CA SER A 17 -23.22 -27.11 9.26
C SER A 17 -23.20 -27.84 7.91
N PRO A 18 -23.59 -27.21 6.79
CA PRO A 18 -23.48 -27.86 5.51
C PRO A 18 -22.02 -28.20 5.27
N ASP A 19 -21.76 -29.51 5.20
CA ASP A 19 -20.54 -30.13 4.71
C ASP A 19 -20.27 -29.55 3.32
N ARG A 20 -19.37 -28.56 3.24
CA ARG A 20 -18.88 -28.09 1.95
C ARG A 20 -17.95 -29.17 1.43
N VAL A 21 -18.55 -30.13 0.74
CA VAL A 21 -17.87 -31.12 -0.08
C VAL A 21 -16.87 -30.37 -0.96
N SER A 22 -15.60 -30.59 -0.62
CA SER A 22 -14.43 -30.18 -1.35
C SER A 22 -14.45 -30.85 -2.73
N ASN A 23 -14.97 -30.17 -3.74
CA ASN A 23 -14.81 -30.59 -5.12
C ASN A 23 -13.45 -30.10 -5.63
N ASN A 24 -12.41 -30.85 -5.28
CA ASN A 24 -11.11 -30.80 -5.96
C ASN A 24 -11.27 -31.51 -7.31
N SER A 25 -11.54 -30.75 -8.36
CA SER A 25 -11.44 -31.21 -9.74
C SER A 25 -10.66 -30.19 -10.57
N GLY A 26 -9.34 -30.39 -10.65
CA GLY A 26 -8.59 -30.35 -11.91
C GLY A 26 -8.68 -29.12 -12.84
N ASP A 27 -8.91 -27.91 -12.35
CA ASP A 27 -8.73 -26.69 -13.15
C ASP A 27 -7.48 -25.95 -12.70
N GLU A 28 -6.42 -25.98 -13.51
CA GLU A 28 -5.19 -25.17 -13.31
C GLU A 28 -5.45 -23.64 -13.36
N GLY A 29 -6.71 -23.22 -13.49
CA GLY A 29 -7.18 -21.84 -13.44
C GLY A 29 -8.20 -21.52 -12.35
N ASN A 30 -8.59 -22.47 -11.49
CA ASN A 30 -9.59 -22.22 -10.45
C ASN A 30 -8.91 -21.77 -9.14
N VAL A 31 -8.97 -20.45 -8.88
CA VAL A 31 -8.44 -19.85 -7.65
C VAL A 31 -9.36 -20.23 -6.49
N THR A 32 -8.80 -20.85 -5.45
CA THR A 32 -9.52 -21.13 -4.21
C THR A 32 -9.65 -19.88 -3.33
N SER A 33 -10.63 -19.86 -2.44
CA SER A 33 -10.78 -18.74 -1.48
C SER A 33 -9.55 -18.56 -0.59
N SER A 34 -8.89 -19.67 -0.21
CA SER A 34 -7.65 -19.65 0.58
C SER A 34 -6.47 -19.07 -0.21
N GLN A 35 -6.34 -19.41 -1.49
CA GLN A 35 -5.33 -18.82 -2.37
C GLN A 35 -5.54 -17.31 -2.52
N LEU A 36 -6.78 -16.88 -2.77
CA LEU A 36 -7.12 -15.45 -2.87
C LEU A 36 -6.76 -14.70 -1.58
N LEU A 37 -7.17 -15.24 -0.42
CA LEU A 37 -6.86 -14.64 0.87
C LEU A 37 -5.34 -14.57 1.13
N SER A 38 -4.61 -15.63 0.76
CA SER A 38 -3.15 -15.65 0.88
C SER A 38 -2.48 -14.54 0.07
N VAL A 39 -2.91 -14.34 -1.18
CA VAL A 39 -2.35 -13.27 -2.04
C VAL A 39 -2.75 -11.89 -1.52
N ARG A 40 -3.96 -11.75 -0.96
CA ARG A 40 -4.44 -10.52 -0.31
C ARG A 40 -3.56 -10.14 0.89
N HIS A 41 -3.17 -11.12 1.72
CA HIS A 41 -2.25 -10.87 2.83
C HIS A 41 -0.86 -10.50 2.32
N GLN A 42 -0.34 -11.20 1.32
CA GLN A 42 0.95 -10.89 0.70
C GLN A 42 0.96 -9.45 0.13
N LEU A 43 -0.10 -9.03 -0.56
CA LEU A 43 -0.24 -7.65 -1.03
C LEU A 43 -0.23 -6.69 0.16
N ALA A 44 -1.04 -6.91 1.19
CA ALA A 44 -1.11 -6.01 2.34
C ALA A 44 0.22 -5.88 3.09
N GLU A 45 1.00 -6.95 3.18
CA GLU A 45 2.35 -6.93 3.79
C GLU A 45 3.38 -6.23 2.90
N SER A 46 3.29 -6.41 1.58
CA SER A 46 4.18 -5.76 0.62
C SER A 46 3.81 -4.29 0.33
N ALA A 47 2.56 -3.91 0.59
CA ALA A 47 2.01 -2.59 0.36
C ALA A 47 2.47 -1.65 1.48
N GLY A 48 3.64 -1.07 1.29
CA GLY A 48 4.23 -0.16 2.25
C GLY A 48 5.64 0.22 1.85
N LEU A 49 6.06 1.36 2.38
CA LEU A 49 7.43 1.84 2.24
C LEU A 49 8.16 1.75 3.58
N PRO A 50 9.46 1.38 3.57
CA PRO A 50 10.36 1.62 4.67
C PRO A 50 10.33 3.09 5.12
N ARG A 51 10.65 3.33 6.39
CA ARG A 51 10.51 4.67 7.03
C ARG A 51 11.29 5.76 6.29
N ASP A 52 12.52 5.46 5.91
CA ASP A 52 13.43 6.31 5.13
C ASP A 52 12.85 6.65 3.75
N GLN A 53 12.34 5.64 3.04
CA GLN A 53 11.70 5.84 1.74
C GLN A 53 10.42 6.68 1.85
N HIS A 54 9.62 6.46 2.89
CA HIS A 54 8.43 7.26 3.15
C HIS A 54 8.77 8.73 3.47
N GLU A 55 9.79 8.96 4.30
CA GLU A 55 10.29 10.30 4.59
C GLU A 55 10.75 11.01 3.31
N PHE A 56 11.51 10.32 2.46
CA PHE A 56 11.94 10.84 1.17
C PHE A 56 10.74 11.17 0.25
N VAL A 57 9.76 10.28 0.09
CA VAL A 57 8.54 10.55 -0.70
C VAL A 57 7.85 11.81 -0.22
N SER A 58 7.69 11.97 1.10
CA SER A 58 6.94 13.09 1.67
C SER A 58 7.64 14.44 1.51
N SER A 59 8.97 14.46 1.56
CA SER A 59 9.75 15.70 1.73
C SER A 59 10.59 16.07 0.50
N GLN A 60 11.26 15.10 -0.10
CA GLN A 60 12.36 15.32 -1.04
C GLN A 60 12.11 14.78 -2.45
N ALA A 61 11.23 13.79 -2.59
CA ALA A 61 10.96 13.15 -3.87
C ALA A 61 10.39 14.14 -4.89
N PRO A 62 10.70 14.00 -6.19
CA PRO A 62 10.08 14.79 -7.23
C PRO A 62 8.57 14.52 -7.33
N GLN A 63 7.81 15.51 -7.80
CA GLN A 63 6.34 15.46 -7.84
C GLN A 63 5.79 14.25 -8.60
N SER A 64 6.45 13.85 -9.70
CA SER A 64 6.07 12.67 -10.49
C SER A 64 6.10 11.40 -9.65
N LEU A 65 7.10 11.26 -8.78
CA LEU A 65 7.32 10.08 -7.95
C LEU A 65 6.33 10.06 -6.77
N ARG A 66 6.01 11.21 -6.19
CA ARG A 66 4.93 11.35 -5.20
C ARG A 66 3.57 10.97 -5.79
N ASN A 67 3.27 11.45 -6.99
CA ASN A 67 2.02 11.13 -7.68
C ASN A 67 1.93 9.63 -7.98
N ARG A 68 3.02 9.01 -8.45
CA ARG A 68 3.10 7.56 -8.69
C ARG A 68 2.82 6.77 -7.40
N HIS A 69 3.44 7.14 -6.28
CA HIS A 69 3.18 6.53 -4.98
C HIS A 69 1.70 6.64 -4.57
N ASN A 70 1.11 7.84 -4.66
CA ASN A 70 -0.27 8.06 -4.23
C ASN A 70 -1.28 7.29 -5.11
N ASN A 71 -1.02 7.20 -6.42
CA ASN A 71 -1.83 6.41 -7.34
C ASN A 71 -1.72 4.92 -7.03
N LEU A 72 -0.51 4.41 -6.81
CA LEU A 72 -0.27 3.02 -6.42
C LEU A 72 -0.97 2.67 -5.11
N TYR A 73 -0.86 3.54 -4.10
CA TYR A 73 -1.52 3.37 -2.82
C TYR A 73 -3.05 3.32 -2.97
N SER A 74 -3.63 4.27 -3.71
CA SER A 74 -5.07 4.33 -3.97
C SER A 74 -5.57 3.11 -4.75
N HIS A 75 -4.79 2.64 -5.74
CA HIS A 75 -5.10 1.44 -6.49
C HIS A 75 -5.07 0.20 -5.58
N THR A 76 -4.02 0.05 -4.77
CA THR A 76 -3.85 -1.06 -3.83
C THR A 76 -5.01 -1.18 -2.85
N GLN A 77 -5.50 -0.06 -2.30
CA GLN A 77 -6.66 -0.08 -1.41
C GLN A 77 -7.90 -0.67 -2.10
N ARG A 78 -8.21 -0.22 -3.32
CA ARG A 78 -9.34 -0.74 -4.10
C ARG A 78 -9.18 -2.23 -4.40
N THR A 79 -7.97 -2.66 -4.75
CA THR A 79 -7.67 -4.07 -5.02
C THR A 79 -7.89 -4.93 -3.76
N LEU A 80 -7.48 -4.46 -2.58
CA LEU A 80 -7.72 -5.17 -1.32
C LEU A 80 -9.21 -5.23 -0.98
N ASP A 81 -9.97 -4.15 -1.20
CA ASP A 81 -11.42 -4.13 -0.96
C ASP A 81 -12.16 -5.11 -1.90
N MET A 82 -11.76 -5.17 -3.18
CA MET A 82 -12.29 -6.12 -4.15
C MET A 82 -11.97 -7.57 -3.76
N ALA A 83 -10.74 -7.84 -3.29
CA ALA A 83 -10.34 -9.15 -2.81
C ALA A 83 -11.17 -9.57 -1.58
N ASP A 84 -11.43 -8.66 -0.65
CA ASP A 84 -12.26 -8.93 0.53
C ASP A 84 -13.73 -9.21 0.13
N MET A 85 -14.28 -8.48 -0.85
CA MET A 85 -15.62 -8.77 -1.40
C MET A 85 -15.67 -10.13 -2.11
N GLN A 86 -14.68 -10.43 -2.95
CA GLN A 86 -14.55 -11.70 -3.65
C GLN A 86 -14.44 -12.88 -2.66
N HIS A 87 -13.62 -12.74 -1.62
CA HIS A 87 -13.49 -13.74 -0.58
C HIS A 87 -14.83 -14.02 0.12
N ARG A 88 -15.57 -12.97 0.49
CA ARG A 88 -16.89 -13.11 1.13
C ARG A 88 -17.91 -13.78 0.20
N PHE A 89 -17.87 -13.49 -1.10
CA PHE A 89 -18.72 -14.14 -2.10
C PHE A 89 -18.38 -15.63 -2.22
N MET A 90 -17.10 -15.98 -2.40
CA MET A 90 -16.65 -17.38 -2.53
C MET A 90 -16.90 -18.21 -1.27
N THR A 91 -16.80 -17.59 -0.09
CA THR A 91 -17.08 -18.24 1.19
C THR A 91 -18.57 -18.24 1.56
N GLY A 92 -19.45 -17.71 0.72
CA GLY A 92 -20.90 -17.62 0.98
C GLY A 92 -21.27 -16.72 2.16
N ALA A 93 -20.33 -15.90 2.66
CA ALA A 93 -20.60 -14.90 3.69
C ALA A 93 -21.35 -13.68 3.12
N SER A 94 -21.31 -13.49 1.80
CA SER A 94 -22.07 -12.49 1.06
C SER A 94 -22.67 -13.10 -0.20
N GLY A 95 -23.89 -12.68 -0.56
CA GLY A 95 -24.51 -13.00 -1.86
C GLY A 95 -24.20 -11.97 -2.96
N ILE A 96 -23.46 -10.90 -2.64
CA ILE A 96 -23.11 -9.86 -3.59
C ILE A 96 -21.94 -10.35 -4.44
N ASN A 97 -22.16 -10.51 -5.74
CA ASN A 97 -21.12 -10.81 -6.70
C ASN A 97 -20.31 -9.53 -6.99
N PRO A 98 -18.97 -9.53 -6.80
CA PRO A 98 -18.12 -8.36 -7.07
C PRO A 98 -18.01 -7.99 -8.57
N GLY A 99 -18.52 -8.83 -9.48
CA GLY A 99 -18.55 -8.53 -10.92
C GLY A 99 -17.24 -8.84 -11.66
N MET A 100 -16.30 -9.52 -10.99
CA MET A 100 -15.03 -9.97 -11.56
C MET A 100 -14.73 -11.41 -11.12
N LEU A 101 -13.83 -12.08 -11.83
CA LEU A 101 -13.42 -13.45 -11.52
C LEU A 101 -12.38 -13.48 -10.39
N PRO A 102 -12.35 -14.56 -9.56
CA PRO A 102 -11.31 -14.74 -8.55
C PRO A 102 -9.88 -14.66 -9.10
N ARG A 103 -9.66 -15.17 -10.31
CA ARG A 103 -8.36 -15.13 -10.98
C ARG A 103 -7.92 -13.71 -11.33
N GLU A 104 -8.84 -12.89 -11.83
CA GLU A 104 -8.58 -11.47 -12.13
C GLU A 104 -8.16 -10.73 -10.85
N ASN A 105 -8.83 -10.99 -9.72
CA ASN A 105 -8.43 -10.43 -8.42
C ASN A 105 -7.00 -10.83 -8.03
N VAL A 106 -6.63 -12.10 -8.21
CA VAL A 106 -5.28 -12.57 -7.91
C VAL A 106 -4.24 -11.94 -8.82
N ASP A 107 -4.53 -11.82 -10.12
CA ASP A 107 -3.63 -11.21 -11.09
C ASP A 107 -3.43 -9.71 -10.78
N ASP A 108 -4.50 -8.97 -10.46
CA ASP A 108 -4.43 -7.57 -10.03
C ASP A 108 -3.61 -7.39 -8.75
N MET A 109 -3.79 -8.27 -7.75
CA MET A 109 -3.00 -8.21 -6.53
C MET A 109 -1.52 -8.51 -6.78
N ARG A 110 -1.20 -9.46 -7.66
CA ARG A 110 0.18 -9.79 -8.05
C ARG A 110 0.84 -8.65 -8.81
N ASN A 111 0.11 -7.99 -9.70
CA ASN A 111 0.59 -6.80 -10.39
C ASN A 111 0.90 -5.67 -9.40
N ALA A 112 0.01 -5.42 -8.44
CA ALA A 112 0.24 -4.43 -7.39
C ALA A 112 1.46 -4.78 -6.51
N ILE A 113 1.70 -6.05 -6.19
CA ILE A 113 2.91 -6.49 -5.47
C ILE A 113 4.18 -6.11 -6.27
N SER A 114 4.19 -6.39 -7.57
CA SER A 114 5.29 -6.03 -8.47
C SER A 114 5.48 -4.51 -8.54
N ASP A 115 4.39 -3.74 -8.69
CA ASP A 115 4.44 -2.28 -8.71
C ASP A 115 5.02 -1.68 -7.42
N TRP A 116 4.72 -2.27 -6.27
CA TRP A 116 5.33 -1.88 -4.99
C TRP A 116 6.83 -2.20 -4.94
N SER A 117 7.27 -3.30 -5.57
CA SER A 117 8.69 -3.62 -5.71
C SER A 117 9.39 -2.56 -6.57
N ASP A 118 8.84 -2.28 -7.74
CA ASP A 118 9.37 -1.26 -8.67
C ASP A 118 9.37 0.14 -8.03
N MET A 119 8.37 0.44 -7.19
CA MET A 119 8.30 1.70 -6.48
C MET A 119 9.43 1.82 -5.45
N ARG A 120 9.73 0.76 -4.70
CA ARG A 120 10.85 0.74 -3.75
C ARG A 120 12.20 0.87 -4.44
N GLU A 121 12.39 0.20 -5.58
CA GLU A 121 13.62 0.30 -6.38
C GLU A 121 13.80 1.72 -6.93
N ALA A 122 12.74 2.30 -7.50
CA ALA A 122 12.76 3.67 -8.00
C ALA A 122 13.06 4.69 -6.88
N LEU A 123 12.52 4.46 -5.68
CA LEU A 123 12.80 5.28 -4.51
C LEU A 123 14.24 5.15 -4.05
N GLN A 124 14.77 3.93 -3.96
CA GLN A 124 16.15 3.70 -3.59
C GLN A 124 17.11 4.38 -4.56
N HIS A 125 16.84 4.28 -5.86
CA HIS A 125 17.64 4.92 -6.89
C HIS A 125 17.57 6.46 -6.79
N ALA A 126 16.38 7.02 -6.60
CA ALA A 126 16.20 8.45 -6.43
C ALA A 126 16.90 8.98 -5.16
N MET A 127 16.78 8.27 -4.03
CA MET A 127 17.50 8.63 -2.80
C MET A 127 19.02 8.60 -3.00
N GLY A 128 19.56 7.62 -3.74
CA GLY A 128 20.98 7.56 -4.09
C GLY A 128 21.45 8.78 -4.88
N ILE A 129 20.71 9.16 -5.93
CA ILE A 129 20.99 10.39 -6.69
C ILE A 129 20.94 11.62 -5.78
N HIS A 130 19.94 11.71 -4.91
CA HIS A 130 19.78 12.84 -3.98
C HIS A 130 20.89 12.89 -2.90
N ALA A 131 21.47 11.76 -2.52
CA ALA A 131 22.60 11.71 -1.60
C ALA A 131 23.91 12.20 -2.24
N ASP A 132 24.06 11.99 -3.55
CA ASP A 132 25.25 12.42 -4.31
C ASP A 132 25.19 13.88 -4.77
N ILE A 133 24.06 14.56 -4.57
CA ILE A 133 23.98 16.01 -4.78
C ILE A 133 24.60 16.69 -3.54
N PRO A 134 25.79 17.31 -3.65
CA PRO A 134 26.34 18.07 -2.54
C PRO A 134 25.31 19.12 -2.11
N PRO A 135 25.14 19.37 -0.80
CA PRO A 135 24.24 20.43 -0.35
C PRO A 135 24.66 21.71 -1.07
N SER A 136 23.79 22.25 -1.94
CA SER A 136 24.07 23.51 -2.60
C SER A 136 24.51 24.53 -1.54
N PRO A 137 25.64 25.22 -1.72
CA PRO A 137 26.19 26.14 -0.73
C PRO A 137 25.30 27.39 -0.51
N GLU A 138 24.13 27.47 -1.15
CA GLU A 138 23.15 28.53 -0.96
C GLU A 138 22.26 28.27 0.25
N ARG A 139 22.87 28.13 1.43
CA ARG A 139 22.16 28.29 2.70
C ARG A 139 22.57 29.64 3.28
N PHE A 140 21.78 30.66 2.94
CA PHE A 140 21.63 31.94 3.63
C PHE A 140 22.85 32.37 4.45
N VAL A 141 23.78 33.11 3.84
CA VAL A 141 24.66 33.98 4.62
C VAL A 141 23.78 35.09 5.17
N ALA A 142 23.28 34.92 6.39
CA ALA A 142 22.80 36.05 7.17
C ALA A 142 24.01 36.97 7.37
N THR A 143 24.10 38.04 6.57
CA THR A 143 25.05 39.11 6.81
C THR A 143 24.64 39.80 8.09
N ILE A 144 25.15 39.33 9.23
CA ILE A 144 25.04 40.04 10.50
C ILE A 144 25.96 41.25 10.37
N ASN A 145 25.41 42.36 9.87
CA ASN A 145 26.06 43.66 9.98
C ASN A 145 25.92 44.12 11.45
N PRO A 146 27.01 44.47 12.16
CA PRO A 146 26.93 44.90 13.55
C PRO A 146 26.54 46.37 13.62
N SER A 147 25.33 46.71 13.17
CA SER A 147 24.62 47.96 13.47
C SER A 147 23.23 47.90 12.82
N GLY A 148 22.22 48.24 13.62
CA GLY A 148 20.82 47.90 13.37
C GLY A 148 20.18 48.38 12.06
N SER A 149 19.06 47.70 11.78
CA SER A 149 18.01 47.94 10.77
C SER A 149 18.00 46.94 9.61
N ILE A 150 17.10 45.95 9.73
CA ILE A 150 16.76 44.99 8.68
C ILE A 150 16.10 45.78 7.53
N ARG A 151 16.80 45.96 6.41
CA ARG A 151 16.16 46.37 5.15
C ARG A 151 16.01 45.12 4.29
N MET A 152 14.79 44.59 4.21
CA MET A 152 14.44 43.63 3.16
C MET A 152 14.42 44.39 1.83
N SER A 153 15.42 44.17 0.99
CA SER A 153 15.38 44.63 -0.40
C SER A 153 15.07 43.43 -1.28
N THR A 154 13.79 43.25 -1.61
CA THR A 154 13.36 42.37 -2.70
C THR A 154 13.86 42.97 -4.01
N LEU A 155 14.94 42.42 -4.57
CA LEU A 155 15.37 42.73 -5.93
C LEU A 155 14.58 41.82 -6.89
N SER A 156 13.45 42.34 -7.37
CA SER A 156 12.84 41.84 -8.61
C SER A 156 13.79 42.16 -9.77
N PRO A 157 14.16 41.21 -10.64
CA PRO A 157 14.95 41.52 -11.83
C PRO A 157 14.06 42.22 -12.87
N SER A 158 14.33 43.48 -13.17
CA SER A 158 13.77 44.15 -14.34
C SER A 158 14.57 43.73 -15.58
N PRO A 159 13.93 43.26 -16.67
CA PRO A 159 14.61 43.05 -17.94
C PRO A 159 14.82 44.41 -18.62
N TYR A 160 15.86 44.52 -19.45
CA TYR A 160 16.31 45.69 -20.20
C TYR A 160 17.24 46.68 -19.46
N ARG A 161 18.55 46.50 -19.65
CA ARG A 161 19.39 47.63 -20.09
C ARG A 161 20.68 47.16 -20.77
N ASN A 162 20.85 47.63 -22.01
CA ASN A 162 21.90 47.33 -22.97
C ASN A 162 23.28 47.89 -22.55
N TRP A 163 24.34 47.20 -22.99
CA TRP A 163 25.73 47.66 -22.97
C TRP A 163 25.99 48.59 -24.17
N GLN A 164 26.59 49.76 -23.89
CA GLN A 164 27.54 50.45 -24.77
C GLN A 164 28.91 50.36 -24.11
#